data_AF-A0A401TQV2-F1
#
_entry.id   AF-A0A401TQV2-F1
#
_cell.length_a   1.000
_cell.length_b   1.000
_cell.length_c   1.000
_cell.angle_alpha   90.00
_cell.angle_beta   90.00
_cell.angle_gamma   90.00
#
_symmetry.space_group_name_H-M   'P 1'
#
loop_
_entity.id
_entity.type
_entity.pdbx_description
1 polymer ?
#
loop_
_entity_poly.entity_id
_entity_poly.type
_entity_poly.pdbx_seq_one_letter_code
_entity_poly.pdbx_strand_id
1 'polypeptide(L)'
;MDKAWREVSLRTMISAWKKLWPECVAGRHFEGFKEPPVMPVIVSLGKSMGLEVSEEDVEELVEDHKNELTTEELQHLHKMQQEEVAEEISSEEEKGAGGNISSAEIKELCFL
;
A
#
# COMPACT_ATOMS: atom_id res chain seq x y z
N MET A 1 -16.56 19.83 3.50
CA MET A 1 -15.63 19.90 4.66
C MET A 1 -14.44 20.82 4.41
N ASP A 2 -14.32 21.37 3.20
CA ASP A 2 -13.10 22.03 2.70
C ASP A 2 -12.85 23.40 3.31
N LYS A 3 -13.86 23.99 3.96
CA LYS A 3 -13.73 25.27 4.65
C LYS A 3 -12.90 25.16 5.93
N ALA A 4 -13.08 24.08 6.70
CA ALA A 4 -12.35 23.86 7.95
C ALA A 4 -10.86 23.51 7.68
N TRP A 5 -10.59 22.75 6.62
CA TRP A 5 -9.23 22.36 6.25
C TRP A 5 -8.36 23.53 5.77
N ARG A 6 -8.97 24.56 5.17
CA ARG A 6 -8.24 25.79 4.79
C ARG A 6 -7.69 26.58 5.98
N GLU A 7 -8.29 26.42 7.16
CA GLU A 7 -7.83 27.10 8.39
C GLU A 7 -6.70 26.33 9.08
N VAL A 8 -6.45 25.09 8.69
CA VAL A 8 -5.39 24.26 9.27
C VAL A 8 -4.06 24.64 8.64
N SER A 9 -3.18 25.25 9.45
CA SER A 9 -1.82 25.53 9.01
C SER A 9 -1.04 24.23 8.79
N LEU A 10 -0.11 24.24 7.82
CA LEU A 10 0.83 23.14 7.60
C LEU A 10 1.58 22.77 8.89
N ARG A 11 1.93 23.75 9.72
CA ARG A 11 2.54 23.53 11.03
C ARG A 11 1.65 22.71 11.97
N THR A 12 0.36 23.00 12.02
CA THR A 12 -0.61 22.26 12.84
C THR A 12 -0.71 20.82 12.35
N MET A 13 -0.80 20.62 11.04
CA MET A 13 -0.86 19.30 10.41
C MET A 13 0.41 18.48 10.68
N ILE A 14 1.60 19.07 10.45
CA ILE A 14 2.89 18.45 10.77
C ILE A 14 2.99 18.09 12.25
N SER A 15 2.49 18.93 13.15
CA SER A 15 2.52 18.67 14.60
C SER A 15 1.61 17.50 14.99
N ALA A 16 0.46 17.34 14.34
CA ALA A 16 -0.42 16.20 14.53
C ALA A 16 0.23 14.90 14.00
N TRP A 17 0.74 14.94 12.78
CA TRP A 17 1.43 13.79 12.17
C TRP A 17 2.69 13.39 12.94
N LYS A 18 3.44 14.35 13.51
CA LYS A 18 4.62 14.06 14.33
C LYS A 18 4.29 13.22 15.57
N LYS A 19 3.07 13.36 16.12
CA LYS A 19 2.63 12.57 17.28
C LYS A 19 2.19 11.16 16.87
N LEU A 20 1.55 11.02 15.72
CA LEU A 20 1.02 9.75 15.24
C LEU A 20 2.08 8.90 14.54
N TRP A 21 2.92 9.54 13.73
CA TRP A 21 3.98 8.90 12.95
C TRP A 21 5.22 9.80 12.92
N PRO A 22 6.04 9.77 13.98
CA PRO A 22 7.22 10.63 14.10
C PRO A 22 8.18 10.48 12.93
N GLU A 23 8.37 9.26 12.41
CA GLU A 23 9.29 8.96 11.30
C GLU A 23 8.89 9.61 9.97
N CYS A 24 7.59 9.79 9.73
CA CYS A 24 7.09 10.47 8.53
C CYS A 24 7.35 11.99 8.56
N VAL A 25 7.60 12.53 9.75
CA VAL A 25 7.91 13.95 9.98
C VAL A 25 9.39 14.18 10.32
N ALA A 26 10.09 13.15 10.78
CA ALA A 26 11.50 13.21 11.11
C ALA A 26 12.33 13.30 9.82
N GLY A 27 12.86 14.49 9.54
CA GLY A 27 13.80 14.73 8.44
C GLY A 27 13.30 15.68 7.34
N ARG A 28 12.02 16.05 7.32
CA ARG A 28 11.49 17.01 6.34
C ARG A 28 11.14 18.35 6.97
N HIS A 29 12.16 19.14 7.29
CA HIS A 29 12.01 20.58 7.18
C HIS A 29 11.96 20.88 5.67
N PHE A 30 10.77 20.98 5.09
CA PHE A 30 10.56 21.31 3.66
C PHE A 30 11.00 22.75 3.29
N GLU A 31 11.76 23.42 4.15
CA GLU A 31 12.26 24.76 3.90
C GLU A 31 13.47 24.65 2.97
N GLY A 32 13.30 24.97 1.68
CA GLY A 32 14.37 24.94 0.69
C GLY A 32 14.59 23.59 -0.02
N PHE A 33 13.66 22.63 0.12
CA PHE A 33 13.69 21.44 -0.74
C PHE A 33 13.35 21.85 -2.17
N LYS A 34 14.38 21.96 -3.02
CA LYS A 34 14.18 22.04 -4.46
C LYS A 34 13.84 20.63 -4.92
N GLU A 35 12.56 20.38 -5.11
CA GLU A 35 12.07 19.10 -5.60
C GLU A 35 12.80 18.79 -6.91
N PRO A 36 13.62 17.72 -6.96
CA PRO A 36 14.30 17.35 -8.18
C PRO A 36 13.23 17.01 -9.23
N PRO A 37 13.50 17.26 -10.52
CA PRO A 37 12.55 16.88 -11.56
C PRO A 37 12.30 15.37 -11.47
N VAL A 38 11.07 15.01 -11.14
CA VAL A 38 10.69 13.63 -10.78
C VAL A 38 10.73 12.72 -12.01
N MET A 39 10.30 13.24 -13.15
CA MET A 39 10.27 12.55 -14.45
C MET A 39 11.62 11.92 -14.84
N PRO A 40 12.73 12.67 -14.93
CA PRO A 40 14.02 12.07 -15.31
C PRO A 40 14.56 11.10 -14.27
N VAL A 41 14.19 11.23 -12.98
CA VAL A 41 14.58 10.27 -11.94
C VAL A 41 13.86 8.93 -12.16
N ILE A 42 12.56 8.96 -12.42
CA ILE A 42 11.76 7.75 -12.70
C ILE A 42 12.28 7.06 -13.97
N VAL A 43 12.50 7.81 -15.05
CA VAL A 43 13.05 7.27 -16.31
C VAL A 43 14.43 6.64 -16.09
N SER A 44 15.31 7.31 -15.35
CA SER A 44 16.62 6.75 -15.00
C SER A 44 16.50 5.46 -14.18
N LEU A 45 15.56 5.40 -13.24
CA LEU A 45 15.32 4.21 -12.43
C LEU A 45 14.81 3.05 -13.28
N GLY A 46 13.82 3.29 -14.14
CA GLY A 46 13.28 2.29 -15.07
C GLY A 46 14.39 1.72 -15.96
N LYS A 47 15.21 2.59 -16.56
CA LYS A 47 16.37 2.18 -17.36
C LYS A 47 17.38 1.34 -16.57
N SER A 48 17.64 1.69 -15.31
CA SER A 48 18.53 0.91 -14.44
C SER A 48 17.98 -0.48 -14.11
N MET A 49 16.66 -0.66 -14.16
CA MET A 49 15.96 -1.93 -14.01
C MET A 49 15.84 -2.70 -15.33
N GLY A 50 16.38 -2.16 -16.44
CA GLY A 50 16.27 -2.76 -17.78
C GLY A 50 14.92 -2.52 -18.45
N LEU A 51 14.11 -1.59 -17.95
CA LEU A 51 12.85 -1.19 -18.56
C LEU A 51 13.09 -0.13 -19.63
N GLU A 52 12.39 -0.26 -20.76
CA GLU A 52 12.32 0.78 -21.78
C GLU A 52 11.20 1.75 -21.40
N VAL A 53 11.57 2.86 -20.76
CA VAL A 53 10.65 3.89 -20.26
C VAL A 53 11.12 5.26 -20.76
N SER A 54 10.19 6.01 -21.32
CA SER A 54 10.32 7.39 -21.78
C SER A 54 9.65 8.37 -20.79
N GLU A 55 9.92 9.67 -20.93
CA GLU A 55 9.22 10.67 -20.10
C GLU A 55 7.73 10.74 -20.46
N GLU A 56 7.37 10.49 -21.73
CA GLU A 56 5.99 10.45 -22.20
C GLU A 56 5.21 9.29 -21.56
N ASP A 57 5.83 8.11 -21.44
CA ASP A 57 5.21 6.94 -20.81
C ASP A 57 4.88 7.21 -19.33
N VAL A 58 5.74 7.96 -18.63
CA VAL A 58 5.52 8.34 -17.24
C VAL A 58 4.41 9.39 -17.14
N GLU A 59 4.33 10.32 -18.10
CA GLU A 59 3.32 11.37 -18.11
C GLU A 59 1.93 10.79 -18.43
N GLU A 60 1.85 9.87 -19.39
CA GLU A 60 0.65 9.08 -19.68
C GLU A 60 0.15 8.35 -18.42
N LEU A 61 1.04 7.62 -17.74
CA LEU A 61 0.69 6.89 -16.51
C LEU A 61 0.16 7.81 -15.42
N VAL A 62 0.77 8.99 -15.24
CA VAL A 62 0.34 9.97 -14.23
C VAL A 62 -1.03 10.56 -14.59
N GLU A 63 -1.26 10.90 -15.85
CA GLU A 63 -2.52 11.50 -16.28
C GLU A 63 -3.67 10.47 -16.26
N ASP A 64 -3.43 9.23 -16.65
CA ASP A 64 -4.42 8.14 -16.58
C ASP A 64 -4.87 7.88 -15.13
N HIS A 65 -3.97 8.05 -14.16
CA HIS A 65 -4.21 7.80 -12.73
C HIS A 65 -4.45 9.07 -11.92
N LYS A 66 -4.68 10.20 -12.58
CA LYS A 66 -4.82 11.51 -11.93
C LYS A 66 -6.10 11.64 -11.10
N ASN A 67 -7.15 10.95 -11.54
CA ASN A 67 -8.45 11.03 -10.89
C ASN A 67 -8.44 10.19 -9.61
N GLU A 68 -8.92 10.79 -8.52
CA GLU A 68 -9.15 10.04 -7.30
C GLU A 68 -10.22 8.96 -7.54
N LEU A 69 -10.00 7.79 -6.96
CA LEU A 69 -10.99 6.72 -6.96
C LEU A 69 -12.27 7.18 -6.27
N THR A 70 -13.40 6.83 -6.86
CA THR A 70 -14.69 6.97 -6.19
C THR A 70 -14.80 6.00 -5.02
N THR A 71 -15.76 6.26 -4.12
CA THR A 71 -15.97 5.37 -2.95
C THR A 71 -16.38 3.96 -3.41
N GLU A 72 -17.14 3.88 -4.49
CA GLU A 72 -17.63 2.65 -5.10
C GLU A 72 -16.47 1.84 -5.71
N GLU A 73 -15.56 2.49 -6.44
CA GLU A 73 -14.36 1.84 -7.01
C GLU A 73 -13.42 1.34 -5.90
N LEU A 74 -13.24 2.14 -4.84
CA LEU A 74 -12.43 1.74 -3.69
C LEU A 74 -13.01 0.52 -2.97
N GLN A 75 -14.34 0.47 -2.80
CA GLN A 75 -15.02 -0.69 -2.23
C GLN A 75 -14.88 -1.94 -3.11
N HIS A 76 -14.96 -1.77 -4.43
CA HIS A 76 -14.76 -2.85 -5.38
C HIS A 76 -13.34 -3.42 -5.30
N LEU A 77 -12.32 -2.55 -5.29
CA LEU A 77 -10.91 -2.93 -5.11
C LEU A 77 -10.68 -3.71 -3.80
N HIS A 78 -11.24 -3.23 -2.70
CA HIS A 78 -11.14 -3.93 -1.42
C HIS A 78 -11.77 -5.33 -1.46
N LYS A 79 -12.90 -5.49 -2.16
CA LYS A 79 -13.53 -6.80 -2.35
C LYS A 79 -12.64 -7.73 -3.19
N MET A 80 -12.09 -7.24 -4.31
CA MET A 80 -11.17 -8.02 -5.15
C MET A 80 -9.95 -8.52 -4.36
N GLN A 81 -9.35 -7.63 -3.55
CA GLN A 81 -8.22 -8.00 -2.70
C GLN A 81 -8.58 -9.08 -1.68
N GLN A 82 -9.77 -9.02 -1.07
CA GLN A 82 -10.22 -10.05 -0.14
C GLN A 82 -10.45 -11.40 -0.82
N GLU A 83 -10.91 -11.39 -2.07
CA GLU A 83 -11.14 -12.59 -2.87
C GLU A 83 -9.82 -13.24 -3.29
N GLU A 84 -8.85 -12.46 -3.75
CA GLU A 84 -7.48 -12.93 -4.07
C GLU A 84 -6.80 -13.57 -2.85
N VAL A 85 -6.86 -12.88 -1.70
CA VAL A 85 -6.32 -13.42 -0.45
C VAL A 85 -7.01 -14.73 -0.08
N ALA A 86 -8.34 -14.82 -0.23
CA ALA A 86 -9.09 -16.03 0.06
C ALA A 86 -8.74 -17.20 -0.89
N GLU A 87 -8.39 -16.94 -2.13
CA GLU A 87 -7.90 -17.97 -3.07
C GLU A 87 -6.48 -18.42 -2.71
N GLU A 88 -5.60 -17.53 -2.27
CA GLU A 88 -4.24 -17.89 -1.82
C GLU A 88 -4.28 -18.79 -0.58
N ILE A 89 -5.07 -18.47 0.45
CA ILE A 89 -5.18 -19.35 1.63
C ILE A 89 -5.84 -20.70 1.29
N SER A 90 -6.81 -20.72 0.37
CA SER A 90 -7.47 -21.96 -0.07
C SER A 90 -6.53 -22.88 -0.87
N SER A 91 -5.64 -22.31 -1.69
CA SER A 91 -4.68 -23.07 -2.49
C SER A 91 -3.48 -23.58 -1.66
N GLU A 92 -3.17 -22.94 -0.54
CA GLU A 92 -2.15 -23.40 0.41
C GLU A 92 -2.63 -24.56 1.31
N GLU A 93 -3.95 -24.66 1.59
CA GLU A 93 -4.53 -25.77 2.35
C GLU A 93 -4.56 -27.11 1.58
N GLU A 94 -4.56 -27.10 0.23
CA GLU A 94 -4.61 -28.35 -0.56
C GLU A 94 -3.28 -29.15 -0.53
N LYS A 95 -2.16 -28.52 -0.14
CA LYS A 95 -0.89 -29.23 0.12
C LYS A 95 -0.72 -29.72 1.56
N GLY A 96 -1.71 -29.48 2.42
CA GLY A 96 -1.74 -29.88 3.82
C GLY A 96 -2.60 -31.10 4.13
N ALA A 97 -2.97 -31.94 3.16
CA ALA A 97 -3.74 -33.18 3.39
C ALA A 97 -2.89 -34.33 4.00
N GLY A 98 -2.02 -33.99 4.96
CA GLY A 98 -1.17 -34.92 5.70
C GLY A 98 -1.69 -35.14 7.12
N GLY A 99 -2.81 -35.84 7.27
CA GLY A 99 -3.25 -36.45 8.53
C GLY A 99 -3.72 -35.48 9.61
N ASN A 100 -4.98 -35.04 9.54
CA ASN A 100 -5.64 -34.44 10.71
C ASN A 100 -5.92 -35.54 11.74
N ILE A 101 -5.02 -35.72 12.72
CA ILE A 101 -5.35 -36.52 13.91
C ILE A 101 -6.60 -35.87 14.54
N SER A 102 -7.66 -36.66 14.69
CA SER A 102 -8.91 -36.18 15.26
C SER A 102 -8.70 -35.84 16.74
N SER A 103 -9.45 -34.86 17.26
CA SER A 103 -9.41 -34.51 18.69
C SER A 103 -9.75 -35.72 19.59
N ALA A 104 -10.49 -36.71 19.05
CA ALA A 104 -10.76 -37.96 19.74
C ALA A 104 -9.49 -38.82 19.90
N GLU A 105 -8.67 -38.94 18.86
CA GLU A 105 -7.40 -39.67 18.90
C GLU A 105 -6.37 -39.00 19.82
N ILE A 106 -6.37 -37.66 19.92
CA ILE A 106 -5.50 -36.93 20.88
C ILE A 106 -5.88 -37.25 22.32
N LYS A 107 -7.18 -37.34 22.62
CA LYS A 107 -7.65 -37.63 23.99
C LYS A 107 -7.18 -39.02 24.44
N GLU A 108 -7.29 -40.03 23.58
CA GLU A 108 -6.86 -41.40 23.89
C GLU A 108 -5.36 -41.49 24.23
N LEU A 109 -4.51 -40.73 23.53
CA LEU A 109 -3.06 -40.72 23.82
C LEU A 109 -2.71 -40.07 25.16
N CYS A 110 -3.51 -39.13 25.66
CA CYS A 110 -3.26 -38.45 26.93
C CYS A 110 -3.78 -39.23 28.15
N PHE A 111 -4.50 -40.34 27.95
CA PHE A 111 -5.02 -41.19 29.01
C PHE A 111 -4.33 -42.57 29.08
N LEU A 112 -3.24 -42.77 28.32
CA LEU A 112 -2.27 -43.86 28.48
C LEU A 112 -1.11 -43.43 29.38
#